data_AF-G5RQS7-F1
#
_entry.id   AF-G5RQS7-F1
#
_cell.length_a   1.000
_cell.length_b   1.000
_cell.length_c   1.000
_cell.angle_alpha   90.00
_cell.angle_beta   90.00
_cell.angle_gamma   90.00
#
_symmetry.space_group_name_H-M   'P 1'
#
loop_
_entity.id
_entity.type
_entity.pdbx_description
1 polymer ?
#
loop_
_entity_poly.entity_id
_entity_poly.type
_entity_poly.pdbx_seq_one_letter_code
_entity_poly.pdbx_strand_id
1 'polypeptide(L)'
;PVARIAGPVGAVEAGSPVSLSAEGSTDANGDKLTYTWMSQDGKTLSGQDKAVVIFNAPDVTQNTQYVVNLTVSDGTLSSTAVYTLNVKAKAAAADDEDKTTSYPAWSSSQKWNPGDIVNNNGALYQCKPFPEGSWCNVAPAYYEPGVGIAWADAWNAL
;
A
#
# COMPACT_ATOMS: atom_id res chain seq x y z
N PRO A 1 4.30 -12.66 38.95
CA PRO A 1 3.65 -12.40 37.64
C PRO A 1 4.00 -13.41 36.52
N VAL A 2 3.06 -13.63 35.59
CA VAL A 2 3.22 -14.41 34.34
C VAL A 2 2.68 -13.58 33.18
N ALA A 3 3.54 -13.24 32.22
CA ALA A 3 3.16 -12.44 31.06
C ALA A 3 2.45 -13.28 29.98
N ARG A 4 1.36 -12.75 29.41
CA ARG A 4 0.70 -13.31 28.23
C ARG A 4 0.33 -12.20 27.25
N ILE A 5 0.46 -12.47 25.96
CA ILE A 5 0.04 -11.56 24.90
C ILE A 5 -1.01 -12.25 24.04
N ALA A 6 -2.10 -11.54 23.76
CA ALA A 6 -3.09 -11.85 22.74
C ALA A 6 -3.07 -10.76 21.67
N GLY A 7 -3.38 -11.13 20.43
CA GLY A 7 -3.37 -10.22 19.29
C GLY A 7 -4.05 -10.85 18.08
N PRO A 8 -4.02 -10.18 16.91
CA PRO A 8 -4.54 -10.72 15.66
C PRO A 8 -3.95 -12.09 15.34
N VAL A 9 -4.71 -12.90 14.62
CA VAL A 9 -4.24 -14.18 14.08
C VAL A 9 -3.91 -14.01 12.61
N GLY A 10 -2.77 -14.55 12.17
CA GLY A 10 -2.31 -14.45 10.79
C GLY A 10 -1.56 -13.16 10.50
N ALA A 11 -1.67 -12.67 9.27
CA ALA A 11 -0.94 -11.50 8.79
C ALA A 11 -1.84 -10.28 8.64
N VAL A 12 -1.32 -9.11 9.02
CA VAL A 12 -1.99 -7.81 8.90
C VAL A 12 -1.36 -6.99 7.78
N GLU A 13 -2.09 -6.04 7.21
CA GLU A 13 -1.55 -5.14 6.19
C GLU A 13 -0.61 -4.11 6.84
N ALA A 14 0.46 -3.72 6.16
CA ALA A 14 1.32 -2.61 6.60
C ALA A 14 0.49 -1.32 6.83
N GLY A 15 0.82 -0.57 7.88
CA GLY A 15 0.09 0.63 8.28
C GLY A 15 -1.27 0.39 8.93
N SER A 16 -1.80 -0.85 8.93
CA SER A 16 -3.09 -1.15 9.57
C SER A 16 -3.01 -1.06 11.10
N PRO A 17 -4.11 -0.68 11.79
CA PRO A 17 -4.15 -0.67 13.24
C PRO A 17 -4.11 -2.10 13.80
N VAL A 18 -3.22 -2.33 14.75
CA VAL A 18 -3.01 -3.60 15.46
C VAL A 18 -3.31 -3.38 16.94
N SER A 19 -4.11 -4.28 17.52
CA SER A 19 -4.42 -4.28 18.95
C SER A 19 -3.77 -5.48 19.63
N LEU A 20 -2.93 -5.24 20.64
CA LEU A 20 -2.36 -6.29 21.49
C LEU A 20 -2.92 -6.15 22.91
N SER A 21 -3.22 -7.28 23.54
CA SER A 21 -3.76 -7.35 24.90
C SER A 21 -2.88 -8.22 25.79
N ALA A 22 -2.59 -7.71 26.99
CA ALA A 22 -1.92 -8.39 28.09
C ALA A 22 -2.90 -8.88 29.16
N GLU A 23 -4.21 -8.76 28.95
CA GLU A 23 -5.25 -9.09 29.96
C GLU A 23 -5.23 -10.56 30.39
N GLY A 24 -4.63 -11.44 29.60
CA GLY A 24 -4.39 -12.84 29.99
C GLY A 24 -3.23 -13.03 30.97
N SER A 25 -2.51 -11.97 31.33
CA SER A 25 -1.41 -12.04 32.30
C SER A 25 -1.95 -12.23 33.71
N THR A 26 -1.23 -13.00 34.52
CA THR A 26 -1.70 -13.40 35.86
C THR A 26 -0.63 -13.20 36.90
N ASP A 27 -1.05 -12.99 38.14
CA ASP A 27 -0.18 -13.08 39.30
C ASP A 27 -0.74 -14.12 40.28
N ALA A 28 0.14 -14.92 40.89
CA ALA A 28 -0.27 -16.02 41.78
C ALA A 28 -0.77 -15.51 43.15
N ASN A 29 -0.29 -14.34 43.57
CA ASN A 29 -0.63 -13.69 44.82
C ASN A 29 -1.77 -12.66 44.64
N GLY A 30 -2.11 -12.34 43.40
CA GLY A 30 -3.17 -11.37 43.06
C GLY A 30 -2.68 -9.92 43.10
N ASP A 31 -1.36 -9.72 43.07
CA ASP A 31 -0.76 -8.39 43.10
C ASP A 31 -1.10 -7.58 41.84
N LYS A 32 -1.13 -6.25 42.00
CA LYS A 32 -1.40 -5.35 40.88
C LYS A 32 -0.27 -5.47 39.84
N LEU A 33 -0.64 -5.83 38.62
CA LEU A 33 0.27 -5.92 37.50
C LEU A 33 0.46 -4.56 36.80
N THR A 34 1.68 -4.33 36.34
CA THR A 34 2.07 -3.21 35.49
C THR A 34 2.61 -3.69 34.14
N TYR A 35 2.31 -2.95 33.08
CA TYR A 35 2.58 -3.38 31.70
C TYR A 35 3.47 -2.39 30.94
N THR A 36 4.55 -2.92 30.35
CA THR A 36 5.46 -2.17 29.47
C THR A 36 5.58 -2.88 28.13
N TRP A 37 5.16 -2.20 27.06
CA TRP A 37 5.22 -2.71 25.69
C TRP A 37 6.37 -2.04 24.93
N MET A 38 7.25 -2.84 24.34
CA MET A 38 8.35 -2.37 23.50
C MET A 38 8.30 -2.98 22.11
N SER A 39 8.48 -2.12 21.12
CA SER A 39 8.73 -2.48 19.73
C SER A 39 10.11 -3.11 19.53
N GLN A 40 10.32 -3.77 18.39
CA GLN A 40 11.62 -4.33 18.00
C GLN A 40 12.73 -3.28 17.89
N ASP A 41 12.41 -2.00 17.63
CA ASP A 41 13.37 -0.89 17.60
C ASP A 41 13.61 -0.25 18.98
N GLY A 42 13.11 -0.88 20.05
CA GLY A 42 13.32 -0.44 21.43
C GLY A 42 12.48 0.77 21.83
N LYS A 43 11.53 1.21 20.98
CA LYS A 43 10.59 2.27 21.32
C LYS A 43 9.40 1.73 22.10
N THR A 44 8.98 2.46 23.11
CA THR A 44 7.76 2.10 23.86
C THR A 44 6.53 2.30 22.98
N LEU A 45 5.72 1.25 22.81
CA LEU A 45 4.51 1.28 21.96
C LEU A 45 3.33 2.01 22.62
N SER A 46 3.37 2.20 23.95
CA SER A 46 2.31 2.88 24.69
C SER A 46 2.85 3.67 25.88
N GLY A 47 2.18 4.77 26.22
CA GLY A 47 2.34 5.42 27.52
C GLY A 47 1.87 4.51 28.66
N GLN A 48 2.51 4.65 29.82
CA GLN A 48 2.56 3.71 30.94
C GLN A 48 1.27 2.93 31.29
N ASP A 49 1.48 1.66 31.67
CA ASP A 49 0.56 0.78 32.39
C ASP A 49 -0.79 0.51 31.70
N LYS A 50 -0.74 0.21 30.39
CA LYS A 50 -1.91 -0.25 29.65
C LYS A 50 -1.83 -1.74 29.36
N ALA A 51 -2.82 -2.48 29.84
CA ALA A 51 -3.01 -3.87 29.48
C ALA A 51 -3.29 -4.05 27.98
N VAL A 52 -3.96 -3.09 27.34
CA VAL A 52 -4.27 -3.10 25.90
C VAL A 52 -3.61 -1.93 25.19
N VAL A 53 -2.93 -2.21 24.08
CA VAL A 53 -2.26 -1.20 23.25
C VAL A 53 -2.71 -1.31 21.81
N ILE A 54 -2.87 -0.15 21.17
CA ILE A 54 -3.19 -0.04 19.74
C ILE A 54 -2.06 0.76 19.10
N PHE A 55 -1.46 0.21 18.05
CA PHE A 55 -0.42 0.87 17.25
C PHE A 55 -0.63 0.51 15.78
N ASN A 56 -0.02 1.28 14.88
CA ASN A 56 -0.03 0.94 13.45
C ASN A 56 1.11 -0.02 13.14
N ALA A 57 0.83 -1.09 12.40
CA ALA A 57 1.86 -1.97 11.86
C ALA A 57 2.87 -1.14 11.05
N PRO A 58 4.18 -1.47 11.09
CA PRO A 58 5.19 -0.75 10.34
C PRO A 58 4.89 -0.76 8.84
N ASP A 59 5.24 0.34 8.17
CA ASP A 59 5.29 0.36 6.71
C ASP A 59 6.45 -0.51 6.21
N VAL A 60 6.14 -1.61 5.54
CA VAL A 60 7.12 -2.55 4.98
C VAL A 60 6.86 -2.76 3.50
N THR A 61 7.90 -2.89 2.69
CA THR A 61 7.80 -3.15 1.24
C THR A 61 7.83 -4.64 0.89
N GLN A 62 8.15 -5.49 1.86
CA GLN A 62 8.16 -6.95 1.75
C GLN A 62 7.48 -7.54 2.98
N ASN A 63 6.87 -8.72 2.83
CA ASN A 63 6.30 -9.46 3.96
C ASN A 63 7.38 -9.67 5.02
N THR A 64 7.14 -9.14 6.22
CA THR A 64 8.14 -9.07 7.28
C THR A 64 7.50 -9.42 8.62
N GLN A 65 8.28 -10.03 9.49
CA GLN A 65 7.87 -10.24 10.87
C GLN A 65 8.26 -9.04 11.72
N TYR A 66 7.30 -8.52 12.49
CA TYR A 66 7.50 -7.44 13.44
C TYR A 66 7.37 -7.99 14.86
N VAL A 67 8.41 -7.82 15.67
CA VAL A 67 8.47 -8.36 17.03
C VAL A 67 8.06 -7.31 18.07
N VAL A 68 7.19 -7.71 18.98
CA VAL A 68 6.77 -6.90 20.14
C VAL A 68 7.09 -7.64 21.42
N ASN A 69 7.68 -6.94 22.38
CA ASN A 69 8.01 -7.45 23.70
C ASN A 69 7.07 -6.83 24.75
N LEU A 70 6.49 -7.66 25.60
CA LEU A 70 5.76 -7.25 26.79
C LEU A 70 6.60 -7.58 28.02
N THR A 71 6.71 -6.63 28.94
CA THR A 71 7.17 -6.86 30.30
C THR A 71 6.01 -6.62 31.26
N VAL A 72 5.71 -7.60 32.09
CA VAL A 72 4.71 -7.54 33.17
C VAL A 72 5.42 -7.57 34.51
N SER A 73 5.14 -6.61 35.39
CA SER A 73 5.73 -6.52 36.72
C SER A 73 4.67 -6.42 37.81
N ASP A 74 4.84 -7.14 38.91
CA ASP A 74 4.00 -7.02 40.12
C ASP A 74 4.58 -6.02 41.14
N GLY A 75 5.63 -5.29 40.77
CA GLY A 75 6.36 -4.36 41.64
C GLY A 75 7.58 -4.97 42.34
N THR A 76 7.69 -6.30 42.37
CA THR A 76 8.84 -7.03 42.97
C THR A 76 9.55 -7.90 41.93
N LEU A 77 8.77 -8.66 41.15
CA LEU A 77 9.23 -9.56 40.10
C LEU A 77 8.69 -9.09 38.74
N SER A 78 9.36 -9.52 37.68
CA SER A 78 8.94 -9.27 36.32
C SER A 78 8.98 -10.53 35.46
N SER A 79 8.12 -10.57 34.45
CA SER A 79 8.00 -11.63 33.46
C SER A 79 7.87 -11.00 32.07
N THR A 80 8.44 -11.64 31.06
CA THR A 80 8.39 -11.15 29.68
C THR A 80 7.66 -12.13 28.76
N ALA A 81 7.00 -11.59 27.73
CA ALA A 81 6.41 -12.33 26.65
C ALA A 81 6.75 -11.66 25.31
N VAL A 82 6.84 -12.47 24.25
CA VAL A 82 7.16 -12.02 22.90
C VAL A 82 5.99 -12.34 21.98
N TYR A 83 5.63 -11.38 21.14
CA TYR A 83 4.61 -11.54 20.11
C TYR A 83 5.19 -11.19 18.74
N THR A 84 5.10 -12.14 17.82
CA THR A 84 5.56 -11.98 16.43
C THR A 84 4.36 -11.70 15.53
N LEU A 85 4.26 -10.47 15.06
CA LEU A 85 3.25 -10.04 14.10
C LEU A 85 3.75 -10.29 12.68
N ASN A 86 2.96 -10.99 11.87
CA ASN A 86 3.24 -11.05 10.43
C ASN A 86 2.65 -9.81 9.77
N VAL A 87 3.50 -8.99 9.16
CA VAL A 87 3.09 -7.79 8.44
C VAL A 87 3.28 -8.07 6.95
N LYS A 88 2.18 -8.01 6.21
CA LYS A 88 2.25 -8.05 4.75
C LYS A 88 2.85 -6.75 4.25
N ALA A 89 3.61 -6.85 3.16
CA ALA A 89 4.04 -5.69 2.42
C ALA A 89 2.85 -4.75 2.25
N LYS A 90 3.06 -3.45 2.48
CA LYS A 90 2.16 -2.44 1.98
C LYS A 90 1.99 -2.79 0.51
N ALA A 91 0.77 -3.12 0.09
CA ALA A 91 0.46 -3.09 -1.32
C ALA A 91 1.01 -1.74 -1.76
N ALA A 92 2.00 -1.74 -2.67
CA ALA A 92 2.49 -0.50 -3.19
C ALA A 92 1.23 0.31 -3.49
N ALA A 93 1.12 1.51 -2.89
CA ALA A 93 0.33 2.52 -3.58
C ALA A 93 0.87 2.38 -5.00
N ALA A 94 0.00 2.03 -5.95
CA ALA A 94 0.42 1.81 -7.31
C ALA A 94 1.10 3.10 -7.80
N ASP A 95 2.39 3.25 -7.51
CA ASP A 95 3.38 3.73 -8.43
C ASP A 95 3.43 2.59 -9.42
N ASP A 96 2.54 2.73 -10.40
CA ASP A 96 2.70 2.42 -11.81
C ASP A 96 4.09 1.87 -12.20
N GLU A 97 4.40 0.66 -11.73
CA GLU A 97 5.46 -0.18 -12.27
C GLU A 97 4.86 -1.53 -12.74
N ASP A 98 3.60 -1.48 -13.16
CA ASP A 98 3.17 -2.16 -14.37
C ASP A 98 3.10 -1.09 -15.46
N LYS A 99 3.72 -1.33 -16.60
CA LYS A 99 3.74 -0.39 -17.72
C LYS A 99 2.38 -0.41 -18.44
N THR A 100 1.29 -0.19 -17.71
CA THR A 100 0.01 0.21 -18.28
C THR A 100 -0.05 1.72 -18.22
N THR A 101 0.74 2.38 -19.08
CA THR A 101 0.45 3.76 -19.42
C THR A 101 -1.00 3.79 -19.90
N SER A 102 -1.93 4.20 -19.03
CA SER A 102 -3.33 4.32 -19.39
C SER A 102 -3.46 5.55 -20.27
N TYR A 103 -3.27 5.34 -21.57
CA TYR A 103 -3.42 6.37 -22.56
C TYR A 103 -4.88 6.82 -22.63
N PRO A 104 -5.15 8.14 -22.72
CA PRO A 104 -6.51 8.63 -22.82
C PRO A 104 -7.21 8.00 -24.03
N ALA A 105 -8.51 7.71 -23.87
CA ALA A 105 -9.32 7.28 -25.00
C ALA A 105 -9.34 8.40 -26.05
N TRP A 106 -9.13 8.05 -27.31
CA TRP A 106 -9.19 9.02 -28.40
C TRP A 106 -10.59 9.65 -28.48
N SER A 107 -10.63 10.95 -28.75
CA SER A 107 -11.84 11.72 -28.93
C SER A 107 -11.65 12.76 -30.02
N SER A 108 -12.64 12.84 -30.91
CA SER A 108 -12.70 13.87 -31.97
C SER A 108 -12.94 15.29 -31.44
N SER A 109 -13.36 15.43 -30.18
CA SER A 109 -13.61 16.73 -29.54
C SER A 109 -12.41 17.25 -28.74
N GLN A 110 -11.38 16.41 -28.56
CA GLN A 110 -10.14 16.78 -27.88
C GLN A 110 -9.06 17.13 -28.91
N LYS A 111 -8.16 18.04 -28.50
CA LYS A 111 -6.99 18.41 -29.30
C LYS A 111 -5.79 17.58 -28.83
N TRP A 112 -5.13 16.95 -29.79
CA TRP A 112 -3.97 16.09 -29.63
C TRP A 112 -2.73 16.79 -30.17
N ASN A 113 -1.66 16.80 -29.39
CA ASN A 113 -0.38 17.34 -29.81
C ASN A 113 0.45 16.24 -30.48
N PRO A 114 1.36 16.61 -31.40
CA PRO A 114 2.35 15.69 -31.93
C PRO A 114 3.09 14.94 -30.81
N GLY A 115 3.11 13.61 -30.89
CA GLY A 115 3.71 12.73 -29.89
C GLY A 115 2.74 12.18 -28.84
N ASP A 116 1.52 12.72 -28.71
CA ASP A 116 0.50 12.19 -27.79
C ASP A 116 0.08 10.79 -28.20
N ILE A 117 -0.10 9.91 -27.21
CA ILE A 117 -0.55 8.53 -27.44
C ILE A 117 -1.96 8.39 -26.87
N VAL A 118 -2.84 7.80 -27.67
CA VAL A 118 -4.25 7.58 -27.35
C VAL A 118 -4.64 6.13 -27.51
N ASN A 119 -5.66 5.70 -26.79
CA ASN A 119 -6.30 4.41 -26.99
C ASN A 119 -7.55 4.57 -27.87
N ASN A 120 -7.65 3.83 -28.97
CA ASN A 120 -8.91 3.70 -29.71
C ASN A 120 -9.22 2.21 -29.95
N ASN A 121 -10.42 1.78 -29.56
CA ASN A 121 -10.87 0.38 -29.64
C ASN A 121 -9.90 -0.66 -29.05
N GLY A 122 -9.18 -0.30 -27.99
CA GLY A 122 -8.24 -1.20 -27.31
C GLY A 122 -6.85 -1.27 -27.94
N ALA A 123 -6.59 -0.50 -29.00
CA ALA A 123 -5.27 -0.35 -29.62
C ALA A 123 -4.70 1.06 -29.36
N LEU A 124 -3.37 1.17 -29.37
CA LEU A 124 -2.66 2.40 -29.06
C LEU A 124 -2.14 3.08 -30.32
N TYR A 125 -2.25 4.40 -30.37
CA TYR A 125 -1.87 5.20 -31.51
C TYR A 125 -1.18 6.48 -31.07
N GLN A 126 -0.02 6.77 -31.65
CA GLN A 126 0.74 7.98 -31.40
C GLN A 126 0.51 9.01 -32.51
N CYS A 127 0.12 10.23 -32.16
CA CYS A 127 0.03 11.33 -33.10
C CYS A 127 1.42 11.62 -33.66
N LYS A 128 1.56 11.66 -34.99
CA LYS A 128 2.87 11.85 -35.62
C LYS A 128 3.48 13.22 -35.31
N PRO A 129 4.81 13.38 -35.43
CA PRO A 129 5.45 14.69 -35.42
C PRO A 129 4.89 15.60 -36.53
N PHE A 130 5.07 16.91 -36.38
CA PHE A 130 4.79 17.86 -37.45
C PHE A 130 5.70 17.57 -38.67
N PRO A 131 5.21 17.67 -39.92
CA PRO A 131 3.93 18.24 -40.37
C PRO A 131 2.71 17.30 -40.33
N GLU A 132 2.90 15.98 -40.34
CA GLU A 132 1.84 14.98 -40.47
C GLU A 132 0.91 14.93 -39.25
N GLY A 133 1.43 15.23 -38.06
CA GLY A 133 0.66 15.35 -36.82
C GLY A 133 -0.43 16.43 -36.83
N SER A 134 -0.42 17.32 -37.84
CA SER A 134 -1.49 18.30 -38.02
C SER A 134 -2.84 17.63 -38.33
N TRP A 135 -2.82 16.41 -38.85
CA TRP A 135 -4.03 15.65 -39.20
C TRP A 135 -4.67 14.91 -38.02
N CYS A 136 -4.00 14.81 -36.87
CA CYS A 136 -4.56 14.17 -35.66
C CYS A 136 -5.83 14.86 -35.13
N ASN A 137 -6.10 16.09 -35.58
CA ASN A 137 -7.17 16.97 -35.08
C ASN A 137 -8.19 17.37 -36.14
N VAL A 138 -8.10 16.81 -37.35
CA VAL A 138 -8.94 17.22 -38.48
C VAL A 138 -9.72 16.04 -39.02
N ALA A 139 -10.90 16.32 -39.59
CA ALA A 139 -11.74 15.37 -40.33
C ALA A 139 -11.71 13.91 -39.78
N PRO A 140 -12.30 13.66 -38.60
CA PRO A 140 -12.21 12.36 -37.91
C PRO A 140 -12.64 11.16 -38.77
N ALA A 141 -13.60 11.34 -39.69
CA ALA A 141 -14.00 10.31 -40.65
C ALA A 141 -12.85 9.74 -41.51
N TYR A 142 -11.76 10.50 -41.67
CA TYR A 142 -10.57 10.09 -42.43
C TYR A 142 -9.39 9.75 -41.52
N TYR A 143 -9.20 10.47 -40.42
CA TYR A 143 -7.98 10.41 -39.60
C TYR A 143 -8.19 9.85 -38.18
N GLU A 144 -9.35 9.28 -37.87
CA GLU A 144 -9.56 8.57 -36.60
C GLU A 144 -8.59 7.38 -36.48
N PRO A 145 -7.78 7.31 -35.41
CA PRO A 145 -6.76 6.28 -35.24
C PRO A 145 -7.35 4.88 -35.27
N GLY A 146 -6.89 4.03 -36.20
CA GLY A 146 -7.34 2.65 -36.33
C GLY A 146 -8.68 2.44 -37.06
N VAL A 147 -9.37 3.50 -37.47
CA VAL A 147 -10.71 3.41 -38.09
C VAL A 147 -10.79 4.17 -39.43
N GLY A 148 -10.29 5.41 -39.49
CA GLY A 148 -10.42 6.26 -40.66
C GLY A 148 -9.62 5.77 -41.87
N ILE A 149 -10.12 5.96 -43.09
CA ILE A 149 -9.48 5.41 -44.31
C ILE A 149 -8.04 5.90 -44.57
N ALA A 150 -7.63 7.01 -43.92
CA ALA A 150 -6.30 7.60 -44.00
C ALA A 150 -5.67 7.79 -42.60
N TRP A 151 -6.11 7.03 -41.59
CA TRP A 151 -5.65 7.21 -40.21
C TRP A 151 -4.12 7.11 -40.08
N ALA A 152 -3.50 6.24 -40.88
CA ALA A 152 -2.07 6.00 -40.86
C ALA A 152 -1.24 7.17 -41.37
N ASP A 153 -1.85 8.19 -41.98
CA ASP A 153 -1.16 9.43 -42.34
C ASP A 153 -0.92 10.30 -41.11
N ALA A 154 -1.85 10.28 -40.15
CA ALA A 154 -1.82 11.11 -38.94
C ALA A 154 -1.23 10.41 -37.70
N TRP A 155 -1.36 9.07 -37.63
CA TRP A 155 -1.02 8.29 -36.44
C TRP A 155 -0.05 7.14 -36.74
N ASN A 156 0.81 6.82 -35.79
CA ASN A 156 1.57 5.57 -35.74
C ASN A 156 0.86 4.58 -34.82
N ALA A 157 0.59 3.35 -35.26
CA ALA A 157 0.13 2.29 -34.37
C ALA A 157 1.29 1.79 -33.49
N LEU A 158 1.02 1.50 -32.22
CA LEU A 158 1.98 0.98 -31.23
C LEU A 158 1.68 -0.47 -30.83
#